data_AF-A0A8S3BH18-F1
#
_entry.id   AF-A0A8S3BH18-F1
#
_cell.length_a   1.000
_cell.length_b   1.000
_cell.length_c   1.000
_cell.angle_alpha   90.00
_cell.angle_beta   90.00
_cell.angle_gamma   90.00
#
_symmetry.space_group_name_H-M   'P 1'
#
loop_
_entity.id
_entity.type
_entity.pdbx_description
1 polymer ?
#
loop_
_entity_poly.entity_id
_entity_poly.type
_entity_poly.pdbx_seq_one_letter_code
_entity_poly.pdbx_strand_id
1 'polypeptide(L)'
;PFGLCIDDDDDQTVVVADYRNHRIMQWKKGDTMNGQVVAGDNGSGNGFDQLNNPTDVLIDKETDSLIICARGSRRVVRWHR
;
A
#
# COMPACT_ATOMS: atom_id res chain seq x y z
N PRO A 1 -6.73 2.34 8.29
CA PRO A 1 -6.48 0.97 7.76
C PRO A 1 -7.79 0.27 7.29
N PHE A 2 -7.73 -0.49 6.19
CA PHE A 2 -8.88 -1.27 5.68
C PHE A 2 -8.48 -2.67 5.18
N GLY A 3 -7.50 -2.76 4.28
CA GLY A 3 -6.93 -4.03 3.80
C GLY A 3 -5.46 -4.17 4.16
N LEU A 4 -4.97 -5.40 4.18
CA LEU A 4 -3.58 -5.73 4.50
C LEU A 4 -3.15 -7.01 3.78
N CYS A 5 -1.85 -7.12 3.53
CA CYS A 5 -1.21 -8.37 3.15
C CYS A 5 0.11 -8.55 3.91
N ILE A 6 0.60 -9.78 3.95
CA ILE A 6 1.86 -10.16 4.58
C ILE A 6 2.76 -10.73 3.50
N ASP A 7 4.02 -10.29 3.48
CA ASP A 7 5.06 -10.93 2.70
C ASP A 7 5.73 -12.04 3.51
N ASP A 8 5.34 -13.28 3.27
CA ASP A 8 5.90 -14.43 3.99
C ASP A 8 7.39 -14.70 3.66
N ASP A 9 7.91 -14.16 2.55
CA ASP A 9 9.31 -14.37 2.13
C ASP A 9 10.23 -13.20 2.53
N ASP A 10 9.69 -12.02 2.81
CA ASP A 10 10.44 -10.81 3.24
C ASP A 10 10.17 -10.50 4.72
N ASP A 11 10.75 -11.32 5.60
CA ASP A 11 10.71 -11.13 7.05
C ASP A 11 9.29 -10.96 7.64
N GLN A 12 8.23 -11.51 7.02
CA GLN A 12 6.83 -11.29 7.43
C GLN A 12 6.45 -9.80 7.45
N THR A 13 6.97 -9.05 6.48
CA THR A 13 6.65 -7.64 6.28
C THR A 13 5.15 -7.47 6.07
N VAL A 14 4.53 -6.57 6.82
CA VAL A 14 3.09 -6.27 6.73
C VAL A 14 2.90 -5.00 5.92
N VAL A 15 2.07 -5.08 4.88
CA VAL A 15 1.69 -3.94 4.05
C VAL A 15 0.21 -3.64 4.27
N VAL A 16 -0.14 -2.39 4.55
CA VAL A 16 -1.50 -1.98 4.96
C VAL A 16 -1.99 -0.84 4.09
N ALA A 17 -3.23 -0.97 3.61
CA ALA A 17 -3.97 0.12 2.99
C ALA A 17 -4.52 1.08 4.06
N ASP A 18 -3.89 2.24 4.21
CA ASP A 18 -4.28 3.25 5.19
C ASP A 18 -5.37 4.19 4.62
N TYR A 19 -6.56 3.62 4.47
CA TYR A 19 -7.70 4.15 3.70
C TYR A 19 -7.96 5.67 3.78
N ARG A 20 -8.11 6.25 4.98
CA ARG A 20 -8.42 7.70 5.11
C ARG A 20 -7.20 8.60 5.01
N ASN A 21 -6.01 8.02 5.09
CA ASN A 21 -4.75 8.74 4.91
C ASN A 21 -4.23 8.63 3.48
N HIS A 22 -4.98 7.98 2.57
CA HIS A 22 -4.70 7.96 1.13
C HIS A 22 -3.31 7.40 0.77
N ARG A 23 -2.83 6.43 1.55
CA ARG A 23 -1.47 5.89 1.42
C ARG A 23 -1.41 4.39 1.69
N ILE A 24 -0.34 3.76 1.24
CA ILE A 24 0.05 2.41 1.65
C ILE A 24 1.24 2.51 2.60
N MET A 25 1.17 1.76 3.68
CA MET A 25 2.19 1.72 4.72
C MET A 25 2.80 0.32 4.83
N GLN A 26 4.07 0.25 5.21
CA GLN A 26 4.82 -0.99 5.41
C GLN A 26 5.44 -1.04 6.82
N TRP A 27 5.41 -2.21 7.46
CA TRP A 27 6.12 -2.51 8.71
C TRP A 27 6.89 -3.80 8.58
N LYS A 28 8.15 -3.80 9.02
CA LYS A 28 8.92 -5.04 9.16
C LYS A 28 8.50 -5.78 10.42
N LYS A 29 8.75 -7.09 10.49
CA LYS A 29 8.48 -7.85 11.71
C LYS A 29 9.23 -7.28 12.90
N GLY A 30 8.49 -7.06 13.97
CA GLY A 30 9.01 -6.44 15.20
C GLY A 30 8.87 -4.92 15.24
N ASP A 31 8.63 -4.23 14.11
CA ASP A 31 8.32 -2.81 14.11
C ASP A 31 6.87 -2.57 14.50
N THR A 32 6.67 -1.89 15.63
CA THR A 32 5.33 -1.56 16.14
C THR A 32 4.97 -0.09 15.99
N MET A 33 5.96 0.80 15.78
CA MET A 33 5.75 2.25 15.76
C MET A 33 6.28 2.96 14.50
N ASN A 34 7.26 2.38 13.81
CA ASN A 34 7.99 3.06 12.71
C ASN A 34 7.63 2.49 11.33
N GLY A 35 6.36 2.64 10.94
CA GLY A 35 5.92 2.26 9.59
C GLY A 35 6.44 3.23 8.53
N GLN A 36 6.73 2.72 7.34
CA GLN A 36 7.17 3.52 6.19
C GLN A 36 6.03 3.71 5.20
N VAL A 37 5.92 4.90 4.59
CA VAL A 37 5.01 5.14 3.47
C VAL A 37 5.67 4.56 2.21
N VAL A 38 4.98 3.67 1.52
CA VAL A 38 5.50 3.02 0.29
C VAL A 38 4.70 3.35 -0.97
N ALA A 39 3.53 3.98 -0.82
CA ALA A 39 2.78 4.55 -1.94
C ALA A 39 1.82 5.65 -1.46
N GLY A 40 1.54 6.64 -2.32
CA GLY A 40 0.53 7.68 -2.09
C GLY A 40 0.97 8.84 -1.17
N ASP A 41 2.25 9.19 -1.12
CA ASP A 41 2.77 10.26 -0.25
C ASP A 41 2.45 11.69 -0.75
N ASN A 42 1.88 11.85 -1.95
CA ASN A 42 1.48 13.14 -2.53
C ASN A 42 0.01 13.49 -2.35
N GLY A 43 -0.58 13.02 -1.25
CA GLY A 43 -1.96 13.30 -0.87
C GLY A 43 -3.01 12.58 -1.72
N SER A 44 -4.27 12.98 -1.52
CA SER A 44 -5.40 12.31 -2.18
C SER A 44 -5.59 12.78 -3.61
N GLY A 45 -5.79 11.83 -4.53
CA GLY A 45 -6.10 12.18 -5.91
C GLY A 45 -5.94 11.03 -6.90
N ASN A 46 -5.91 11.40 -8.18
CA ASN A 46 -5.86 10.46 -9.29
C ASN A 46 -4.55 10.54 -10.11
N GLY A 47 -3.60 11.37 -9.67
CA GLY A 47 -2.25 11.45 -10.23
C GLY A 47 -1.50 10.11 -10.20
N PHE A 48 -0.38 10.03 -10.92
CA PHE A 48 0.44 8.82 -11.00
C PHE A 48 1.08 8.43 -9.66
N ASP A 49 1.27 9.42 -8.79
CA ASP A 49 1.89 9.37 -7.47
C ASP A 49 0.88 9.61 -6.34
N GLN A 50 -0.42 9.54 -6.64
CA GLN A 50 -1.49 9.72 -5.67
C GLN A 50 -2.39 8.48 -5.57
N LEU A 51 -2.93 8.27 -4.37
CA LEU A 51 -3.98 7.30 -4.14
C LEU A 51 -5.24 8.01 -3.64
N ASN A 52 -6.39 7.42 -3.88
CA ASN A 52 -7.63 7.92 -3.30
C ASN A 52 -8.38 6.78 -2.62
N ASN A 53 -8.35 6.80 -1.29
CA ASN A 53 -9.04 5.85 -0.45
C ASN A 53 -8.74 4.39 -0.80
N PRO A 54 -7.46 3.94 -0.69
CA PRO A 54 -7.10 2.56 -0.96
C PRO A 54 -7.78 1.63 0.05
N THR A 55 -8.41 0.57 -0.43
CA THR A 55 -9.13 -0.38 0.41
C THR A 55 -8.41 -1.69 0.58
N ASP A 56 -7.55 -2.07 -0.36
CA ASP A 56 -6.82 -3.33 -0.31
C ASP A 56 -5.50 -3.25 -1.06
N VAL A 57 -4.57 -4.15 -0.73
CA VAL A 57 -3.23 -4.22 -1.30
C VAL A 57 -2.74 -5.67 -1.36
N LEU A 58 -2.12 -6.02 -2.48
CA LEU A 58 -1.41 -7.28 -2.69
C LEU A 58 0.02 -6.99 -3.13
N ILE A 59 0.94 -7.88 -2.79
CA ILE A 59 2.32 -7.85 -3.26
C ILE A 59 2.41 -8.74 -4.50
N ASP A 60 2.85 -8.16 -5.61
CA ASP A 60 3.23 -8.88 -6.82
C ASP A 60 4.75 -9.07 -6.81
N LYS A 61 5.17 -10.27 -6.41
CA LYS A 61 6.60 -10.63 -6.26
C LYS A 61 7.33 -10.74 -7.59
N GLU A 62 6.62 -11.12 -8.65
CA GLU A 62 7.23 -11.35 -9.96
C GLU A 62 7.75 -10.05 -10.59
N THR A 63 7.13 -8.91 -10.27
CA THR A 63 7.55 -7.61 -10.79
C THR A 63 7.94 -6.61 -9.72
N ASP A 64 8.11 -7.07 -8.48
CA ASP A 64 8.39 -6.23 -7.32
C ASP A 64 7.47 -4.99 -7.25
N SER A 65 6.16 -5.23 -7.15
CA SER A 65 5.14 -4.19 -7.21
C SER A 65 3.99 -4.42 -6.24
N LEU A 66 3.23 -3.38 -5.95
CA LEU A 66 1.98 -3.45 -5.20
C LEU A 66 0.80 -3.37 -6.17
N ILE A 67 -0.20 -4.22 -5.97
CA ILE A 67 -1.50 -4.12 -6.63
C ILE A 67 -2.49 -3.54 -5.62
N ILE A 68 -3.00 -2.34 -5.90
CA ILE A 68 -3.75 -1.54 -4.93
C ILE A 68 -5.16 -1.28 -5.45
N CYS A 69 -6.17 -1.62 -4.65
CA CYS A 69 -7.56 -1.26 -4.89
C CYS A 69 -7.81 0.18 -4.43
N ALA A 70 -7.85 1.15 -5.35
CA ALA A 70 -8.08 2.57 -5.06
C ALA A 70 -9.56 2.95 -5.25
N ARG A 71 -10.37 2.78 -4.20
CA ARG A 71 -11.84 2.94 -4.25
C ARG A 71 -12.27 4.34 -4.68
N GLY A 72 -11.65 5.39 -4.14
CA GLY A 72 -11.99 6.77 -4.46
C GLY A 72 -11.72 7.13 -5.92
N SER A 73 -10.67 6.55 -6.50
CA SER A 73 -10.33 6.70 -7.91
C SER A 73 -11.11 5.78 -8.83
N ARG A 74 -11.81 4.76 -8.30
CA ARG A 74 -12.45 3.66 -9.06
C ARG A 74 -11.45 2.90 -9.96
N ARG A 75 -10.23 2.68 -9.46
CA ARG A 75 -9.15 2.01 -10.20
C ARG A 75 -8.51 0.89 -9.37
N VAL A 76 -7.91 -0.07 -10.06
CA VAL A 76 -6.84 -0.91 -9.52
C VAL A 76 -5.53 -0.37 -10.10
N VAL A 77 -4.54 -0.12 -9.25
CA VAL A 77 -3.26 0.48 -9.62
C VAL A 77 -2.15 -0.52 -9.35
N ARG A 78 -1.23 -0.68 -10.31
CA ARG A 78 0.07 -1.31 -10.07
C ARG A 78 1.07 -0.23 -9.71
N TRP A 79 1.77 -0.40 -8.60
CA TRP A 79 2.71 0.56 -8.06
C TRP A 79 4.08 -0.11 -7.92
N HIS A 80 5.09 0.39 -8.61
CA HIS A 80 6.45 -0.15 -8.50
C HIS A 80 7.06 0.25 -7.15
N ARG A 81 7.67 -0.72 -6.46
CA ARG A 81 8.35 -0.50 -5.17
C ARG A 81 9.78 0.01 -5.38
#